data_AF-A0A7S3AB29-F1
#
_entry.id   AF-A0A7S3AB29-F1
#
_cell.length_a   1.000
_cell.length_b   1.000
_cell.length_c   1.000
_cell.angle_alpha   90.00
_cell.angle_beta   90.00
_cell.angle_gamma   90.00
#
_symmetry.space_group_name_H-M   'P 1'
#
loop_
_entity.id
_entity.type
_entity.pdbx_description
1 polymer ?
#
loop_
_entity_poly.entity_id
_entity_poly.type
_entity_poly.pdbx_seq_one_letter_code
_entity_poly.pdbx_strand_id
1 'polypeptide(L)'
;MNFANHFPSSHNEGKAPIIRRFVIQTVQTVKERSPNDTRLTFYDSVAAGMVLCKQICVEDEQTLEICVSQLWSSPGTTVVDKVRVIFGGLDVYSNSLNVGAGSLCSDRFDIINRLKTNSTPRTPCLCDPKAVLTHLERSLAPTSTILKALGERDRLPNNRQIYELILTYNFSLAETAELKIHFPGLSGHVYESALEGGPFHMIFDSNKKLCFTADCYPSAKKLEKGKGYVLRAAIRHENTSYLDELKNLSAILRIKLASDVSLECFSTQQGALLGLADKKTKNSSWNDVLFPGEKRPLYFSAPKRGSIPKHAVAGDSLVGSVTIDKTPNRGGLEFSGKNPRVKRGPGTDRSVKRYSLRWEVGPALVRDGGASTPAQRKDKKPAGDHVKYKAQLDELRTLLKDRQFGEFDEKYRVAVGQKPDYVPFLSIRLERLEEAAKDNPNPDVDEILNAADAVVEKISTEDIASTLYPVVDSEDESEVSAREEAEKNRRMLSQALLRKLRIVKRTLDAMKGNTILGRSRRLCL
;
A
#
# COMPACT_ATOMS: atom_id res chain seq x y z
N MET A 1 6.87 -70.36 -22.74
CA MET A 1 7.04 -70.52 -21.27
C MET A 1 6.10 -69.57 -20.58
N ASN A 2 5.05 -70.11 -19.98
CA ASN A 2 4.09 -69.39 -19.14
C ASN A 2 4.81 -68.87 -17.89
N PHE A 3 4.80 -67.57 -17.65
CA PHE A 3 5.01 -67.02 -16.31
C PHE A 3 3.66 -66.52 -15.82
N ALA A 4 3.06 -67.34 -14.98
CA ALA A 4 1.77 -67.12 -14.35
C ALA A 4 1.79 -65.88 -13.45
N ASN A 5 0.68 -65.14 -13.50
CA ASN A 5 0.30 -64.15 -12.51
C ASN A 5 0.33 -64.75 -11.11
N HIS A 6 1.12 -64.18 -10.22
CA HIS A 6 0.94 -64.29 -8.78
C HIS A 6 0.72 -62.89 -8.23
N PHE A 7 -0.55 -62.55 -7.99
CA PHE A 7 -0.91 -61.46 -7.10
C PHE A 7 -0.91 -62.01 -5.68
N PRO A 8 0.00 -61.58 -4.79
CA PRO A 8 -0.13 -61.93 -3.39
C PRO A 8 -1.22 -61.05 -2.77
N SER A 9 -2.37 -61.68 -2.47
CA SER A 9 -3.26 -61.17 -1.44
C SER A 9 -2.53 -61.25 -0.10
N SER A 10 -2.15 -60.12 0.49
CA SER A 10 -1.68 -60.10 1.86
C SER A 10 -2.36 -58.97 2.62
N HIS A 11 -3.37 -59.32 3.41
CA HIS A 11 -3.58 -58.67 4.70
C HIS A 11 -2.26 -58.76 5.47
N ASN A 12 -1.62 -57.61 5.69
CA ASN A 12 -0.40 -57.48 6.49
C ASN A 12 -0.68 -56.40 7.53
N GLU A 13 -1.24 -56.82 8.66
CA GLU A 13 -1.34 -56.00 9.86
C GLU A 13 0.08 -55.81 10.44
N GLY A 14 0.53 -54.55 10.53
CA GLY A 14 1.71 -54.17 11.32
C GLY A 14 2.94 -53.61 10.58
N LYS A 15 2.98 -53.57 9.24
CA LYS A 15 4.05 -52.86 8.51
C LYS A 15 3.65 -51.43 8.18
N ALA A 16 4.55 -50.48 8.44
CA ALA A 16 4.37 -49.09 8.04
C ALA A 16 4.01 -49.01 6.55
N PRO A 17 3.04 -48.17 6.14
CA PRO A 17 2.57 -48.12 4.76
C PRO A 17 3.74 -47.80 3.82
N ILE A 18 3.85 -48.56 2.73
CA ILE A 18 4.86 -48.27 1.71
C ILE A 18 4.48 -46.96 1.03
N ILE A 19 5.35 -45.96 1.18
CA ILE A 19 5.19 -44.64 0.57
C ILE A 19 6.07 -44.56 -0.68
N ARG A 20 5.47 -44.17 -1.81
CA ARG A 20 6.12 -43.99 -3.10
C ARG A 20 6.14 -42.51 -3.48
N ARG A 21 7.24 -42.02 -4.03
CA ARG A 21 7.33 -40.64 -4.54
C ARG A 21 7.00 -40.61 -6.02
N PHE A 22 6.12 -39.69 -6.40
CA PHE A 22 5.73 -39.42 -7.76
C PHE A 22 6.10 -38.00 -8.15
N VAL A 23 6.43 -37.83 -9.43
CA VAL A 23 6.50 -36.54 -10.11
C VAL A 23 5.33 -36.48 -11.07
N ILE A 24 4.52 -35.42 -10.95
CA ILE A 24 3.44 -35.13 -11.89
C ILE A 24 3.80 -33.84 -12.58
N GLN A 25 3.93 -33.88 -13.90
CA GLN A 25 4.20 -32.71 -14.71
C GLN A 25 3.03 -32.46 -15.66
N THR A 26 2.59 -31.21 -15.72
CA THR A 26 1.55 -30.77 -16.66
C THR A 26 2.11 -29.66 -17.54
N VAL A 27 1.71 -29.62 -18.81
CA VAL A 27 2.07 -28.53 -19.73
C VAL A 27 0.99 -28.36 -20.80
N GLN A 28 0.76 -27.11 -21.22
CA GLN A 28 -0.01 -26.76 -22.42
C GLN A 28 0.86 -25.85 -23.29
N THR A 29 1.03 -26.20 -24.56
CA THR A 29 1.74 -25.32 -25.48
C THR A 29 0.75 -24.29 -26.02
N VAL A 30 0.98 -23.02 -25.70
CA VAL A 30 0.16 -21.90 -26.14
C VAL A 30 0.96 -21.08 -27.15
N LYS A 31 0.32 -20.65 -28.24
CA LYS A 31 0.98 -19.84 -29.27
C LYS A 31 1.62 -18.59 -28.65
N GLU A 32 2.86 -18.28 -29.06
CA GLU A 32 3.61 -17.09 -28.64
C GLU A 32 3.78 -16.94 -27.10
N ARG A 33 3.74 -18.06 -26.37
CA ARG A 33 4.06 -18.11 -24.94
C ARG A 33 5.09 -19.18 -24.66
N SER A 34 5.91 -18.97 -23.63
CA SER A 34 6.86 -19.99 -23.20
C SER A 34 6.10 -21.20 -22.63
N PRO A 35 6.49 -22.44 -22.96
CA PRO A 35 5.93 -23.62 -22.30
C PRO A 35 6.16 -23.61 -20.77
N ASN A 36 7.13 -22.84 -20.28
CA ASN A 36 7.36 -22.66 -18.84
C ASN A 36 6.25 -21.87 -18.13
N ASP A 37 5.43 -21.11 -18.86
CA ASP A 37 4.34 -20.30 -18.28
C ASP A 37 3.15 -21.16 -17.86
N THR A 38 2.90 -22.24 -18.60
CA THR A 38 1.81 -23.20 -18.34
C THR A 38 2.29 -24.48 -17.64
N ARG A 39 3.61 -24.70 -17.59
CA ARG A 39 4.19 -25.90 -16.97
C ARG A 39 4.06 -25.87 -15.45
N LEU A 40 3.58 -26.97 -14.88
CA LEU A 40 3.57 -27.22 -13.44
C LEU A 40 4.22 -28.56 -13.15
N THR A 41 4.94 -28.64 -12.02
CA THR A 41 5.58 -29.88 -11.56
C THR A 41 5.29 -30.08 -10.08
N PHE A 42 4.70 -31.23 -9.76
CA PHE A 42 4.35 -31.63 -8.42
C PHE A 42 5.23 -32.82 -8.00
N TYR A 43 5.72 -32.77 -6.76
CA TYR A 43 6.46 -33.86 -6.13
C TYR A 43 5.67 -34.31 -4.92
N ASP A 44 5.09 -35.50 -4.99
CA ASP A 44 4.18 -36.00 -3.97
C ASP A 44 4.59 -37.39 -3.48
N SER A 45 4.31 -37.64 -2.21
CA SER A 45 4.51 -38.94 -1.57
C SER A 45 3.14 -39.59 -1.42
N VAL A 46 2.97 -40.78 -1.98
CA VAL A 46 1.68 -41.48 -2.11
C VAL A 46 1.81 -42.84 -1.43
N ALA A 47 0.96 -43.10 -0.46
CA ALA A 47 0.79 -44.42 0.15
C ALA A 47 -0.22 -45.25 -0.66
N ALA A 48 -0.18 -46.58 -0.50
CA ALA A 48 -1.19 -47.46 -1.08
C ALA A 48 -2.61 -47.07 -0.58
N GLY A 49 -3.58 -47.02 -1.49
CA GLY A 49 -4.96 -46.60 -1.21
C GLY A 49 -5.19 -45.09 -1.10
N MET A 50 -4.13 -44.27 -1.14
CA MET A 50 -4.26 -42.81 -1.08
C MET A 50 -4.67 -42.23 -2.43
N VAL A 51 -5.67 -41.34 -2.44
CA VAL A 51 -6.06 -40.57 -3.63
C VAL A 51 -5.37 -39.21 -3.59
N LEU A 52 -4.60 -38.89 -4.63
CA LEU A 52 -3.96 -37.59 -4.80
C LEU A 52 -4.82 -36.70 -5.71
N CYS A 53 -5.25 -35.55 -5.20
CA CYS A 53 -5.96 -34.54 -5.99
C CYS A 53 -5.05 -33.34 -6.27
N LYS A 54 -5.00 -32.89 -7.53
CA LYS A 54 -4.32 -31.68 -7.97
C LYS A 54 -5.28 -30.80 -8.76
N GLN A 55 -5.18 -29.49 -8.54
CA GLN A 55 -5.87 -28.49 -9.32
C GLN A 55 -4.83 -27.66 -10.07
N ILE A 56 -5.11 -27.42 -11.35
CA ILE A 56 -4.26 -26.65 -12.25
C ILE A 56 -5.15 -25.68 -13.05
N CYS A 57 -4.62 -24.52 -13.39
CA CYS A 57 -5.23 -23.70 -14.43
C CYS A 57 -4.99 -24.34 -15.79
N VAL A 58 -6.00 -24.28 -16.66
CA VAL A 58 -5.88 -24.70 -18.06
C VAL A 58 -6.36 -23.60 -18.97
N GLU A 59 -5.74 -23.50 -20.14
CA GLU A 59 -6.22 -22.69 -21.26
C GLU A 59 -7.22 -23.51 -22.09
N ASP A 60 -8.24 -22.84 -22.61
CA ASP A 60 -9.27 -23.44 -23.43
C ASP A 60 -8.73 -23.84 -24.81
N GLU A 61 -9.30 -24.90 -25.38
CA GLU A 61 -8.97 -25.40 -26.72
C GLU A 61 -7.47 -25.75 -26.94
N GLN A 62 -6.69 -25.89 -25.86
CA GLN A 62 -5.30 -26.31 -25.90
C GLN A 62 -5.13 -27.75 -25.39
N THR A 63 -4.26 -28.52 -26.05
CA THR A 63 -3.92 -29.87 -25.61
C THR A 63 -3.17 -29.82 -24.27
N LEU A 64 -3.69 -30.53 -23.27
CA LEU A 64 -3.05 -30.72 -21.97
C LEU A 64 -2.25 -32.02 -21.95
N GLU A 65 -0.95 -31.93 -21.75
CA GLU A 65 -0.09 -33.08 -21.44
C GLU A 65 -0.03 -33.27 -19.93
N ILE A 66 -0.22 -34.51 -19.46
CA ILE A 66 -0.07 -34.92 -18.06
C ILE A 66 0.89 -36.12 -18.02
N CYS A 67 2.09 -35.90 -17.50
CA CYS A 67 3.08 -36.94 -17.27
C CYS A 67 3.09 -37.32 -15.78
N VAL A 68 2.83 -38.59 -15.48
CA VAL A 68 2.91 -39.16 -14.13
C VAL A 68 4.04 -40.18 -14.11
N SER A 69 5.07 -39.91 -13.31
CA SER A 69 6.23 -40.79 -13.20
C SER A 69 6.56 -41.08 -11.74
N GLN A 70 6.92 -42.32 -11.43
CA GLN A 70 7.56 -42.62 -10.16
C GLN A 70 8.97 -42.00 -10.15
N LEU A 71 9.34 -41.37 -9.04
CA LEU A 71 10.67 -40.77 -8.89
C LEU A 71 11.71 -41.88 -8.71
N TRP A 72 12.87 -41.73 -9.34
CA TRP A 72 13.98 -42.69 -9.28
C TRP A 72 14.38 -43.06 -7.84
N SER A 73 14.24 -42.13 -6.89
CA SER A 73 14.58 -42.34 -5.48
C SER A 73 13.55 -43.17 -4.70
N SER A 74 12.48 -43.64 -5.35
CA SER A 74 11.48 -44.54 -4.78
C SER A 74 11.53 -45.86 -5.55
N PRO A 75 12.41 -46.81 -5.16
CA PRO A 75 12.62 -48.04 -5.91
C PRO A 75 11.48 -49.04 -5.75
N GLY A 76 11.24 -49.88 -6.75
CA GLY A 76 10.23 -50.94 -6.75
C GLY A 76 9.02 -50.63 -7.61
N THR A 77 8.16 -51.62 -7.83
CA THR A 77 7.01 -51.48 -8.74
C THR A 77 5.82 -50.84 -8.03
N THR A 78 5.08 -50.01 -8.77
CA THR A 78 3.81 -49.42 -8.34
C THR A 78 2.81 -49.50 -9.48
N VAL A 79 1.55 -49.78 -9.15
CA VAL A 79 0.42 -49.73 -10.09
C VAL A 79 -0.46 -48.55 -9.72
N VAL A 80 -0.70 -47.65 -10.66
CA VAL A 80 -1.67 -46.56 -10.50
C VAL A 80 -3.03 -47.09 -10.95
N ASP A 81 -3.92 -47.34 -10.00
CA ASP A 81 -5.25 -47.91 -10.27
C ASP A 81 -6.09 -47.01 -11.20
N LYS A 82 -6.09 -45.70 -10.93
CA LYS A 82 -6.92 -44.75 -11.69
C LYS A 82 -6.32 -43.36 -11.75
N VAL A 83 -6.37 -42.76 -12.94
CA VAL A 83 -6.17 -41.33 -13.16
C VAL A 83 -7.49 -40.75 -13.64
N ARG A 84 -8.01 -39.73 -12.95
CA ARG A 84 -9.24 -39.03 -13.33
C ARG A 84 -8.93 -37.55 -13.52
N VAL A 85 -9.31 -37.01 -14.68
CA VAL A 85 -9.24 -35.58 -14.99
C VAL A 85 -10.66 -35.02 -15.00
N ILE A 86 -10.87 -33.92 -14.29
CA ILE A 86 -12.15 -33.21 -14.23
C ILE A 86 -11.89 -31.76 -14.61
N PHE A 87 -12.59 -31.26 -15.62
CA PHE A 87 -12.49 -29.87 -16.04
C PHE A 87 -13.52 -29.02 -15.30
N GLY A 88 -13.07 -27.95 -14.65
CA GLY A 88 -13.93 -26.84 -14.26
C GLY A 88 -14.12 -25.88 -15.44
N GLY A 89 -15.25 -25.18 -15.50
CA GLY A 89 -15.55 -24.27 -16.61
C GLY A 89 -15.69 -22.80 -16.23
N LEU A 90 -15.43 -22.42 -14.98
CA LEU A 90 -15.58 -21.02 -14.58
C LEU A 90 -14.52 -20.18 -15.28
N ASP A 91 -14.99 -19.12 -15.93
CA ASP A 91 -14.16 -18.13 -16.60
C ASP A 91 -14.87 -16.77 -16.56
N VAL A 92 -14.21 -15.74 -17.08
CA VAL A 92 -14.74 -14.38 -17.16
C VAL A 92 -14.73 -13.91 -18.61
N TYR A 93 -15.53 -12.88 -18.92
CA TYR A 93 -15.48 -12.26 -20.24
C TYR A 93 -14.26 -11.37 -20.43
N SER A 94 -13.87 -10.64 -19.39
CA SER A 94 -12.70 -9.77 -19.39
C SER A 94 -11.69 -10.28 -18.39
N ASN A 95 -10.47 -10.57 -18.86
CA ASN A 95 -9.36 -11.02 -18.02
C ASN A 95 -8.79 -9.90 -17.12
N SER A 96 -9.33 -8.69 -17.23
CA SER A 96 -8.97 -7.54 -16.38
C SER A 96 -10.20 -6.77 -15.93
N LEU A 97 -10.28 -6.48 -14.64
CA LEU A 97 -11.19 -5.50 -14.07
C LEU A 97 -10.39 -4.22 -13.78
N ASN A 98 -10.59 -3.20 -14.61
CA ASN A 98 -9.98 -1.89 -14.44
C ASN A 98 -11.05 -0.92 -14.00
N VAL A 99 -10.85 -0.28 -12.86
CA VAL A 99 -11.79 0.68 -12.29
C VAL A 99 -11.14 2.06 -12.27
N GLY A 100 -11.80 3.01 -12.92
CA GLY A 100 -11.28 4.37 -13.12
C GLY A 100 -11.27 5.23 -11.85
N ALA A 101 -10.53 6.33 -11.94
CA ALA A 101 -10.40 7.30 -10.86
C ALA A 101 -11.77 7.83 -10.40
N GLY A 102 -12.02 7.81 -9.09
CA GLY A 102 -13.24 8.37 -8.48
C GLY A 102 -14.46 7.45 -8.52
N SER A 103 -14.39 6.29 -9.16
CA SER A 103 -15.46 5.29 -9.10
C SER A 103 -15.72 4.81 -7.67
N LEU A 104 -16.99 4.54 -7.35
CA LEU A 104 -17.44 4.04 -6.04
C LEU A 104 -17.76 2.54 -6.05
N CYS A 105 -17.84 1.94 -7.24
CA CYS A 105 -17.94 0.51 -7.46
C CYS A 105 -17.31 0.17 -8.81
N SER A 106 -17.06 -1.12 -9.05
CA SER A 106 -16.60 -1.60 -10.35
C SER A 106 -17.70 -1.57 -11.40
N ASP A 107 -17.31 -1.59 -12.66
CA ASP A 107 -18.19 -1.99 -13.74
C ASP A 107 -18.61 -3.46 -13.61
N ARG A 108 -19.56 -3.86 -14.46
CA ARG A 108 -20.10 -5.23 -14.53
C ARG A 108 -18.99 -6.24 -14.84
N PHE A 109 -18.80 -7.19 -13.93
CA PHE A 109 -17.86 -8.31 -14.05
C PHE A 109 -18.63 -9.63 -14.24
N ASP A 110 -18.75 -10.09 -15.48
CA ASP A 110 -19.50 -11.31 -15.79
C ASP A 110 -18.66 -12.58 -15.62
N ILE A 111 -19.14 -13.49 -14.78
CA ILE A 111 -18.64 -14.87 -14.68
C ILE A 111 -19.49 -15.77 -15.58
N ILE A 112 -18.85 -16.73 -16.24
CA ILE A 112 -19.49 -17.72 -17.09
C ILE A 112 -18.97 -19.13 -16.77
N ASN A 113 -19.84 -20.13 -16.82
CA ASN A 113 -19.41 -21.53 -16.92
C ASN A 113 -19.36 -21.95 -18.40
N ARG A 114 -18.15 -22.10 -18.96
CA ARG A 114 -17.89 -22.47 -20.36
C ARG A 114 -18.01 -23.96 -20.66
N LEU A 115 -18.34 -24.81 -19.69
CA LEU A 115 -18.64 -26.21 -20.00
C LEU A 115 -19.83 -26.31 -20.97
N LYS A 116 -19.74 -27.26 -21.90
CA LYS A 116 -20.77 -27.50 -22.91
C LYS A 116 -22.09 -27.90 -22.24
N THR A 117 -23.21 -27.27 -22.62
CA THR A 117 -24.54 -27.53 -22.03
C THR A 117 -25.05 -28.97 -22.27
N ASN A 118 -24.50 -29.63 -23.28
CA ASN A 118 -24.73 -31.01 -23.67
C ASN A 118 -23.71 -32.00 -23.06
N SER A 119 -22.78 -31.57 -22.22
CA SER A 119 -21.94 -32.50 -21.44
C SER A 119 -22.80 -33.21 -20.38
N THR A 120 -22.82 -34.54 -20.42
CA THR A 120 -23.54 -35.35 -19.41
C THR A 120 -22.50 -36.08 -18.56
N PRO A 121 -22.51 -35.95 -17.21
CA PRO A 121 -23.40 -35.11 -16.41
C PRO A 121 -23.08 -33.60 -16.53
N ARG A 122 -24.10 -32.75 -16.35
CA ARG A 122 -23.92 -31.31 -16.18
C ARG A 122 -23.35 -31.04 -14.79
N THR A 123 -22.05 -31.25 -14.61
CA THR A 123 -21.40 -30.98 -13.33
C THR A 123 -21.38 -29.47 -13.10
N PRO A 124 -22.06 -28.96 -12.07
CA PRO A 124 -22.02 -27.54 -11.78
C PRO A 124 -20.67 -27.17 -11.15
N CYS A 125 -20.27 -25.91 -11.32
CA CYS A 125 -19.06 -25.38 -10.69
C CYS A 125 -19.43 -24.47 -9.53
N LEU A 126 -18.71 -24.63 -8.41
CA LEU A 126 -18.84 -23.75 -7.25
C LEU A 126 -17.98 -22.51 -7.44
N CYS A 127 -18.62 -21.36 -7.47
CA CYS A 127 -17.98 -20.06 -7.57
C CYS A 127 -17.75 -19.48 -6.17
N ASP A 128 -16.61 -18.81 -5.97
CA ASP A 128 -16.21 -18.10 -4.75
C ASP A 128 -15.36 -16.86 -5.13
N PRO A 129 -15.99 -15.82 -5.73
CA PRO A 129 -15.31 -14.63 -6.21
C PRO A 129 -14.64 -13.86 -5.07
N LYS A 130 -13.34 -13.63 -5.19
CA LYS A 130 -12.51 -12.86 -4.26
C LYS A 130 -11.67 -11.85 -5.03
N ALA A 131 -11.89 -10.57 -4.77
CA ALA A 131 -11.11 -9.48 -5.33
C ALA A 131 -10.22 -8.88 -4.25
N VAL A 132 -8.90 -8.87 -4.48
CA VAL A 132 -7.92 -8.41 -3.50
C VAL A 132 -6.88 -7.54 -4.19
N LEU A 133 -6.67 -6.34 -3.65
CA LEU A 133 -5.59 -5.43 -4.04
C LEU A 133 -4.40 -5.66 -3.09
N THR A 134 -3.19 -5.78 -3.65
CA THR A 134 -1.99 -6.21 -2.91
C THR A 134 -0.82 -5.24 -3.08
N HIS A 135 -0.85 -4.40 -4.11
CA HIS A 135 0.22 -3.45 -4.41
C HIS A 135 -0.34 -2.07 -4.79
N LEU A 136 0.46 -1.05 -4.58
CA LEU A 136 0.32 0.29 -5.15
C LEU A 136 1.30 0.41 -6.33
N GLU A 137 0.83 0.87 -7.49
CA GLU A 137 1.64 1.20 -8.64
C GLU A 137 1.71 2.69 -8.84
N ARG A 138 2.93 3.19 -8.99
CA ARG A 138 3.22 4.58 -9.33
C ARG A 138 4.01 4.66 -10.62
N SER A 139 3.53 5.46 -11.56
CA SER A 139 4.27 5.75 -12.79
C SER A 139 5.27 6.88 -12.56
N LEU A 140 6.52 6.66 -12.97
CA LEU A 140 7.60 7.63 -12.89
C LEU A 140 8.02 8.00 -14.31
N ALA A 141 7.92 9.28 -14.66
CA ALA A 141 8.52 9.83 -15.87
C ALA A 141 10.03 10.06 -15.67
N PRO A 142 10.85 9.92 -16.71
CA PRO A 142 12.27 10.22 -16.61
C PRO A 142 12.51 11.71 -16.32
N THR A 143 13.37 12.00 -15.36
CA THR A 143 13.83 13.36 -15.03
C THR A 143 15.03 13.80 -15.85
N SER A 144 15.76 12.84 -16.42
CA SER A 144 16.88 13.08 -17.33
C SER A 144 17.07 11.91 -18.27
N THR A 145 17.41 12.22 -19.51
CA THR A 145 17.61 11.27 -20.59
C THR A 145 18.92 11.59 -21.30
N ILE A 146 19.83 10.61 -21.36
CA ILE A 146 21.15 10.77 -21.99
C ILE A 146 21.33 9.65 -23.00
N LEU A 147 21.50 10.00 -24.28
CA LEU A 147 21.86 9.08 -25.35
C LEU A 147 23.34 9.30 -25.71
N LYS A 148 24.16 8.26 -25.67
CA LYS A 148 25.59 8.34 -25.99
C LYS A 148 26.09 7.09 -26.70
N ALA A 149 27.14 7.23 -27.50
CA ALA A 149 27.89 6.10 -28.02
C ALA A 149 28.70 5.43 -26.88
N LEU A 150 28.76 4.11 -26.87
CA LEU A 150 29.64 3.37 -25.96
C LEU A 150 31.09 3.33 -26.47
N GLY A 151 32.00 2.82 -25.64
CA GLY A 151 33.43 2.78 -25.95
C GLY A 151 33.81 1.75 -27.02
N GLU A 152 35.12 1.61 -27.28
CA GLU A 152 35.66 0.75 -28.35
C GLU A 152 35.28 -0.73 -28.22
N ARG A 153 35.12 -1.23 -27.00
CA ARG A 153 34.67 -2.60 -26.72
C ARG A 153 33.26 -2.87 -27.28
N ASP A 154 32.41 -1.85 -27.33
CA ASP A 154 31.00 -1.96 -27.69
C ASP A 154 30.79 -1.58 -29.18
N ARG A 155 31.68 -2.07 -30.05
CA ARG A 155 31.59 -1.98 -31.51
C ARG A 155 31.47 -3.37 -32.11
N LEU A 156 30.38 -3.61 -32.81
CA LEU A 156 30.17 -4.82 -33.60
C LEU A 156 31.00 -4.75 -34.91
N PRO A 157 31.24 -5.88 -35.58
CA PRO A 157 31.91 -5.89 -36.88
C PRO A 157 31.28 -4.91 -37.88
N ASN A 158 32.08 -4.41 -38.82
CA ASN A 158 31.68 -3.40 -39.82
C ASN A 158 31.34 -2.03 -39.22
N ASN A 159 32.05 -1.61 -38.16
CA ASN A 159 31.89 -0.30 -37.50
C ASN A 159 30.47 -0.01 -36.98
N ARG A 160 29.71 -1.05 -36.64
CA ARG A 160 28.39 -0.93 -36.05
C ARG A 160 28.52 -0.60 -34.57
N GLN A 161 28.43 0.70 -34.26
CA GLN A 161 28.56 1.23 -32.90
C GLN A 161 27.31 0.94 -32.07
N ILE A 162 27.49 0.43 -30.85
CA ILE A 162 26.39 0.31 -29.88
C ILE A 162 26.24 1.63 -29.12
N TYR A 163 25.00 2.06 -28.94
CA TYR A 163 24.62 3.24 -28.18
C TYR A 163 23.91 2.84 -26.88
N GLU A 164 23.99 3.71 -25.88
CA GLU A 164 23.33 3.56 -24.59
C GLU A 164 22.40 4.76 -24.34
N LEU A 165 21.13 4.46 -24.10
CA LEU A 165 20.15 5.36 -23.55
C LEU A 165 20.09 5.18 -22.03
N ILE A 166 20.39 6.23 -21.29
CA ILE A 166 20.29 6.27 -19.83
C ILE A 166 19.09 7.13 -19.45
N LEU A 167 18.10 6.51 -18.83
CA LEU A 167 16.93 7.15 -18.25
C LEU A 167 17.10 7.24 -16.74
N THR A 168 16.97 8.45 -16.19
CA THR A 168 17.07 8.71 -14.76
C THR A 168 15.70 9.07 -14.22
N TYR A 169 15.31 8.49 -13.09
CA TYR A 169 14.03 8.74 -12.42
C TYR A 169 14.29 9.05 -10.95
N ASN A 170 13.57 10.02 -10.41
CA ASN A 170 13.67 10.39 -9.00
C ASN A 170 12.38 10.03 -8.28
N PHE A 171 12.50 9.43 -7.10
CA PHE A 171 11.33 9.10 -6.27
C PHE A 171 11.66 9.17 -4.78
N SER A 172 10.63 9.10 -3.96
CA SER A 172 10.74 9.06 -2.50
C SER A 172 9.80 8.00 -1.94
N LEU A 173 10.20 7.39 -0.83
CA LEU A 173 9.40 6.42 -0.09
C LEU A 173 8.97 7.01 1.25
N ALA A 174 7.67 7.03 1.49
CA ALA A 174 7.09 7.52 2.74
C ALA A 174 7.34 6.57 3.92
N GLU A 175 7.53 5.28 3.62
CA GLU A 175 7.77 4.19 4.57
C GLU A 175 8.64 3.11 3.92
N THR A 176 9.26 2.27 4.75
CA THR A 176 10.03 1.13 4.29
C THR A 176 9.09 0.13 3.61
N ALA A 177 9.41 -0.25 2.37
CA ALA A 177 8.53 -1.09 1.57
C ALA A 177 9.29 -2.08 0.69
N GLU A 178 8.62 -3.19 0.36
CA GLU A 178 9.05 -4.10 -0.69
C GLU A 178 8.54 -3.56 -2.03
N LEU A 179 9.46 -3.27 -2.95
CA LEU A 179 9.13 -2.69 -4.25
C LEU A 179 9.73 -3.50 -5.39
N LYS A 180 9.08 -3.41 -6.54
CA LYS A 180 9.50 -3.99 -7.81
C LYS A 180 9.40 -2.91 -8.88
N ILE A 181 10.48 -2.64 -9.59
CA ILE A 181 10.48 -1.74 -10.75
C ILE A 181 10.10 -2.54 -11.97
N HIS A 182 9.22 -2.04 -12.81
CA HIS A 182 9.00 -2.65 -14.12
C HIS A 182 8.88 -1.60 -15.20
N PHE A 183 9.33 -1.96 -16.40
CA PHE A 183 9.25 -1.13 -17.60
C PHE A 183 8.25 -1.80 -18.55
N PRO A 184 7.05 -1.21 -18.72
CA PRO A 184 6.02 -1.76 -19.60
C PRO A 184 6.58 -2.02 -21.01
N GLY A 185 6.22 -3.15 -21.60
CA GLY A 185 6.66 -3.55 -22.94
C GLY A 185 8.08 -4.12 -23.03
N LEU A 186 8.97 -3.84 -22.07
CA LEU A 186 10.36 -4.34 -22.10
C LEU A 186 10.66 -5.43 -21.07
N SER A 187 9.85 -5.53 -20.02
CA SER A 187 10.04 -6.55 -18.98
C SER A 187 9.55 -7.92 -19.46
N GLY A 188 10.27 -9.00 -19.11
CA GLY A 188 9.88 -10.38 -19.38
C GLY A 188 10.55 -11.03 -20.59
N HIS A 189 11.23 -10.25 -21.44
CA HIS A 189 11.87 -10.74 -22.67
C HIS A 189 13.38 -10.45 -22.64
N VAL A 190 14.19 -11.50 -22.78
CA VAL A 190 15.65 -11.37 -22.96
C VAL A 190 16.01 -11.62 -24.42
N TYR A 191 15.90 -12.87 -24.87
CA TYR A 191 16.39 -13.29 -26.18
C TYR A 191 15.43 -12.99 -27.34
N GLU A 192 14.15 -12.79 -27.01
CA GLU A 192 13.11 -12.42 -27.98
C GLU A 192 12.94 -10.89 -28.07
N SER A 193 13.67 -10.13 -27.25
CA SER A 193 13.63 -8.68 -27.28
C SER A 193 14.39 -8.16 -28.50
N ALA A 194 13.84 -7.12 -29.13
CA ALA A 194 14.56 -6.35 -30.15
C ALA A 194 15.70 -5.51 -29.55
N LEU A 195 15.77 -5.39 -28.22
CA LEU A 195 16.81 -4.67 -27.48
C LEU A 195 17.84 -5.65 -26.90
N GLU A 196 19.04 -5.18 -26.56
CA GLU A 196 20.12 -6.01 -26.00
C GLU A 196 19.85 -6.45 -24.53
N GLY A 197 18.79 -7.22 -24.28
CA GLY A 197 18.46 -7.82 -22.98
C GLY A 197 18.08 -6.85 -21.85
N GLY A 198 18.07 -5.54 -22.11
CA GLY A 198 17.68 -4.48 -21.17
C GLY A 198 16.17 -4.30 -21.05
N PRO A 199 15.70 -3.42 -20.14
CA PRO A 199 16.48 -2.43 -19.40
C PRO A 199 17.22 -3.01 -18.18
N PHE A 200 18.53 -2.76 -18.12
CA PHE A 200 19.31 -2.97 -16.90
C PHE A 200 19.16 -1.74 -16.02
N HIS A 201 18.85 -1.91 -14.74
CA HIS A 201 18.58 -0.76 -13.88
C HIS A 201 19.18 -0.89 -12.49
N MET A 202 19.50 0.27 -11.92
CA MET A 202 20.15 0.42 -10.63
C MET A 202 19.41 1.47 -9.82
N ILE A 203 19.26 1.23 -8.51
CA ILE A 203 18.70 2.22 -7.58
C ILE A 203 19.80 2.69 -6.64
N PHE A 204 19.91 4.01 -6.48
CA PHE A 204 20.82 4.67 -5.56
C PHE A 204 20.05 5.46 -4.50
N ASP A 205 20.58 5.54 -3.29
CA ASP A 205 20.07 6.42 -2.24
C ASP A 205 20.56 7.87 -2.38
N SER A 206 20.14 8.74 -1.47
CA SER A 206 20.53 10.16 -1.46
C SER A 206 22.04 10.39 -1.28
N ASN A 207 22.77 9.39 -0.76
CA ASN A 207 24.22 9.42 -0.60
C ASN A 207 24.95 8.84 -1.82
N LYS A 208 24.22 8.60 -2.93
CA LYS A 208 24.70 7.95 -4.15
C LYS A 208 25.18 6.51 -3.91
N LYS A 209 24.81 5.88 -2.80
CA LYS A 209 25.12 4.48 -2.53
C LYS A 209 24.18 3.60 -3.33
N LEU A 210 24.74 2.61 -4.02
CA LEU A 210 23.97 1.59 -4.72
C LEU A 210 23.15 0.76 -3.71
N CYS A 211 21.82 0.78 -3.87
CA CYS A 211 20.91 -0.03 -3.06
C CYS A 211 20.76 -1.43 -3.67
N PHE A 212 20.39 -1.52 -4.94
CA PHE A 212 20.31 -2.78 -5.68
C PHE A 212 20.31 -2.58 -7.20
N THR A 213 20.50 -3.69 -7.92
CA THR A 213 20.40 -3.78 -9.37
C THR A 213 19.33 -4.80 -9.78
N ALA A 214 18.78 -4.64 -10.98
CA ALA A 214 17.87 -5.59 -11.61
C ALA A 214 17.88 -5.41 -13.14
N ASP A 215 17.18 -6.29 -13.84
CA ASP A 215 17.12 -6.37 -15.30
C ASP A 215 15.66 -6.47 -15.78
N CYS A 216 15.46 -6.99 -17.00
CA CYS A 216 14.15 -7.23 -17.60
C CYS A 216 13.32 -8.30 -16.85
N TYR A 217 13.87 -9.05 -15.89
CA TYR A 217 13.14 -9.90 -14.95
C TYR A 217 13.10 -9.29 -13.54
N PRO A 218 12.26 -8.26 -13.33
CA PRO A 218 12.27 -7.54 -12.09
C PRO A 218 11.87 -8.41 -10.90
N SER A 219 12.65 -8.30 -9.83
CA SER A 219 12.42 -8.99 -8.56
C SER A 219 12.07 -7.99 -7.46
N ALA A 220 11.29 -8.44 -6.48
CA ALA A 220 10.91 -7.61 -5.35
C ALA A 220 12.11 -7.41 -4.43
N LYS A 221 12.36 -6.15 -4.04
CA LYS A 221 13.47 -5.74 -3.17
C LYS A 221 12.96 -4.81 -2.08
N LYS A 222 13.44 -5.01 -0.86
CA LYS A 222 13.12 -4.13 0.25
C LYS A 222 13.97 -2.85 0.17
N LEU A 223 13.33 -1.69 0.30
CA LEU A 223 13.99 -0.40 0.36
C LEU A 223 13.47 0.37 1.58
N GLU A 224 14.38 1.03 2.30
CA GLU A 224 14.03 1.77 3.51
C GLU A 224 13.29 3.08 3.17
N LYS A 225 12.62 3.64 4.18
CA LYS A 225 12.05 4.98 4.07
C LYS A 225 13.15 5.99 3.74
N GLY A 226 12.93 6.83 2.74
CA GLY A 226 13.92 7.82 2.32
C GLY A 226 13.41 8.75 1.23
N LYS A 227 14.06 9.90 1.08
CA LYS A 227 13.82 10.86 0.00
C LYS A 227 15.01 10.86 -0.95
N GLY A 228 14.75 11.19 -2.22
CA GLY A 228 15.80 11.38 -3.21
C GLY A 228 16.45 10.07 -3.69
N TYR A 229 15.66 9.00 -3.80
CA TYR A 229 16.12 7.80 -4.50
C TYR A 229 16.24 8.10 -6.00
N VAL A 230 17.29 7.56 -6.60
CA VAL A 230 17.58 7.70 -8.03
C VAL A 230 17.58 6.32 -8.68
N LEU A 231 16.63 6.08 -9.57
CA LEU A 231 16.61 4.93 -10.46
C LEU A 231 17.30 5.32 -11.77
N ARG A 232 18.29 4.55 -12.21
CA ARG A 232 18.92 4.69 -13.53
C ARG A 232 18.68 3.43 -14.33
N ALA A 233 18.05 3.55 -15.49
CA ALA A 233 17.85 2.47 -16.43
C ALA A 233 18.72 2.68 -17.67
N ALA A 234 19.46 1.66 -18.06
CA ALA A 234 20.30 1.62 -19.24
C ALA A 234 19.67 0.68 -20.28
N ILE A 235 19.46 1.21 -21.47
CA ILE A 235 18.95 0.48 -22.64
C ILE A 235 19.98 0.64 -23.75
N ARG A 236 20.36 -0.48 -24.37
CA ARG A 236 21.41 -0.53 -25.37
C ARG A 236 20.89 -1.08 -26.68
N HIS A 237 21.33 -0.45 -27.76
CA HIS A 237 21.05 -0.90 -29.13
C HIS A 237 21.98 -0.16 -30.11
N GLU A 238 22.26 -0.76 -31.27
CA GLU A 238 23.02 -0.11 -32.35
C GLU A 238 22.18 0.90 -33.15
N ASN A 239 20.88 0.63 -33.31
CA ASN A 239 19.95 1.51 -34.01
C ASN A 239 19.44 2.58 -33.06
N THR A 240 19.87 3.82 -33.27
CA THR A 240 19.50 4.97 -32.43
C THR A 240 18.02 5.32 -32.52
N SER A 241 17.34 5.02 -33.63
CA SER A 241 15.89 5.29 -33.76
C SER A 241 15.07 4.51 -32.74
N TYR A 242 15.47 3.28 -32.40
CA TYR A 242 14.78 2.51 -31.34
C TYR A 242 14.99 3.14 -29.96
N LEU A 243 16.18 3.70 -29.71
CA LEU A 243 16.48 4.38 -28.46
C LEU A 243 15.77 5.74 -28.35
N ASP A 244 15.58 6.43 -29.48
CA ASP A 244 14.85 7.70 -29.53
C ASP A 244 13.38 7.54 -29.12
N GLU A 245 12.71 6.47 -29.56
CA GLU A 245 11.32 6.15 -29.16
C GLU A 245 11.18 5.87 -27.65
N LEU A 246 12.27 5.44 -26.99
CA LEU A 246 12.27 5.07 -25.58
C LEU A 246 12.65 6.21 -24.64
N LYS A 247 12.93 7.42 -25.15
CA LYS A 247 13.37 8.58 -24.35
C LYS A 247 12.38 9.00 -23.26
N ASN A 248 11.09 8.70 -23.46
CA ASN A 248 9.99 9.03 -22.54
C ASN A 248 9.43 7.80 -21.82
N LEU A 249 10.13 6.66 -21.87
CA LEU A 249 9.67 5.42 -21.25
C LEU A 249 9.45 5.63 -19.74
N SER A 250 8.24 5.39 -19.27
CA SER A 250 7.91 5.45 -17.84
C SER A 250 8.37 4.19 -17.11
N ALA A 251 8.93 4.37 -15.93
CA ALA A 251 9.18 3.28 -14.98
C ALA A 251 7.97 3.15 -14.07
N ILE A 252 7.47 1.93 -13.85
CA ILE A 252 6.41 1.69 -12.88
C ILE A 252 7.01 1.11 -11.61
N LEU A 253 6.86 1.87 -10.52
CA LEU A 253 7.20 1.46 -9.17
C LEU A 253 6.01 0.70 -8.58
N ARG A 254 6.11 -0.63 -8.46
CA ARG A 254 5.12 -1.48 -7.80
C ARG A 254 5.53 -1.72 -6.35
N ILE A 255 4.81 -1.11 -5.41
CA ILE A 255 5.06 -1.12 -3.97
C ILE A 255 4.06 -2.08 -3.32
N LYS A 256 4.53 -3.03 -2.52
CA LYS A 256 3.65 -3.93 -1.77
C LYS A 256 2.93 -3.18 -0.65
N LEU A 257 1.61 -3.39 -0.54
CA LEU A 257 0.82 -2.82 0.55
C LEU A 257 1.17 -3.48 1.88
N ALA A 258 1.09 -2.72 2.99
CA ALA A 258 1.28 -3.28 4.33
C ALA A 258 0.22 -4.34 4.69
N SER A 259 -1.00 -4.15 4.18
CA SER A 259 -2.11 -5.08 4.31
C SER A 259 -2.87 -5.15 3.00
N ASP A 260 -3.22 -6.36 2.57
CA ASP A 260 -4.06 -6.59 1.41
C ASP A 260 -5.46 -5.98 1.61
N VAL A 261 -6.02 -5.42 0.54
CA VAL A 261 -7.34 -4.77 0.55
C VAL A 261 -8.34 -5.64 -0.20
N SER A 262 -9.21 -6.31 0.55
CA SER A 262 -10.31 -7.10 -0.02
C SER A 262 -11.48 -6.21 -0.42
N LEU A 263 -11.99 -6.38 -1.64
CA LEU A 263 -13.20 -5.72 -2.12
C LEU A 263 -14.41 -6.64 -1.89
N GLU A 264 -15.53 -6.04 -1.49
CA GLU A 264 -16.76 -6.79 -1.24
C GLU A 264 -17.46 -7.05 -2.58
N CYS A 265 -18.01 -8.26 -2.76
CA CYS A 265 -18.65 -8.71 -3.99
C CYS A 265 -20.17 -8.66 -3.87
N PHE A 266 -20.85 -8.14 -4.89
CA PHE A 266 -22.30 -7.92 -4.92
C PHE A 266 -22.92 -8.48 -6.21
N SER A 267 -24.20 -8.85 -6.12
CA SER A 267 -24.98 -9.32 -7.27
C SER A 267 -25.57 -8.17 -8.11
N THR A 268 -25.63 -6.96 -7.54
CA THR A 268 -26.18 -5.77 -8.18
C THR A 268 -25.22 -4.59 -8.08
N GLN A 269 -25.25 -3.72 -9.07
CA GLN A 269 -24.44 -2.49 -9.09
C GLN A 269 -24.81 -1.55 -7.94
N GLN A 270 -26.12 -1.39 -7.68
CA GLN A 270 -26.62 -0.55 -6.57
C GLN A 270 -26.16 -1.09 -5.21
N GLY A 271 -26.11 -2.42 -5.04
CA GLY A 271 -25.54 -3.05 -3.86
C GLY A 271 -24.08 -2.68 -3.63
N ALA A 272 -23.25 -2.77 -4.69
CA ALA A 272 -21.84 -2.40 -4.60
C ALA A 272 -21.61 -0.90 -4.37
N LEU A 273 -22.42 -0.05 -5.01
CA LEU A 273 -22.33 1.41 -4.91
C LEU A 273 -22.71 1.92 -3.51
N LEU A 274 -23.81 1.43 -2.97
CA LEU A 274 -24.40 1.92 -1.72
C LEU A 274 -24.04 1.07 -0.50
N GLY A 275 -23.31 -0.04 -0.69
CA GLY A 275 -23.02 -1.00 0.37
C GLY A 275 -24.27 -1.71 0.89
N LEU A 276 -25.33 -1.80 0.08
CA LEU A 276 -26.56 -2.47 0.46
C LEU A 276 -26.32 -3.99 0.43
N ALA A 277 -26.18 -4.58 1.61
CA ALA A 277 -25.97 -6.01 1.73
C ALA A 277 -27.21 -6.78 1.26
N ASP A 278 -27.06 -7.62 0.24
CA ASP A 278 -28.04 -8.66 -0.06
C ASP A 278 -28.11 -9.62 1.15
N LYS A 279 -29.32 -10.01 1.59
CA LYS A 279 -29.48 -11.00 2.68
C LYS A 279 -28.76 -12.33 2.39
N LYS A 280 -28.39 -12.61 1.13
CA LYS A 280 -27.60 -13.77 0.69
C LYS A 280 -26.08 -13.62 0.84
N THR A 281 -25.53 -12.41 1.01
CA THR A 281 -24.08 -12.13 1.06
C THR A 281 -23.53 -11.86 2.45
N LYS A 282 -24.38 -11.83 3.50
CA LYS A 282 -23.96 -11.55 4.89
C LYS A 282 -23.02 -12.59 5.52
N ASN A 283 -22.88 -13.78 4.91
CA ASN A 283 -21.90 -14.78 5.34
C ASN A 283 -20.78 -14.91 4.29
N SER A 284 -19.94 -13.88 4.14
CA SER A 284 -18.52 -13.87 3.73
C SER A 284 -17.99 -14.81 2.61
N SER A 285 -18.83 -15.51 1.86
CA SER A 285 -18.47 -16.37 0.75
C SER A 285 -19.70 -16.49 -0.13
N TRP A 286 -19.62 -15.83 -1.28
CA TRP A 286 -20.56 -15.97 -2.38
C TRP A 286 -20.40 -17.39 -2.92
N ASN A 287 -20.90 -18.40 -2.21
CA ASN A 287 -20.87 -19.81 -2.61
C ASN A 287 -22.05 -20.07 -3.55
N ASP A 288 -21.96 -19.53 -4.75
CA ASP A 288 -23.00 -19.72 -5.76
C ASP A 288 -22.58 -20.82 -6.73
N VAL A 289 -23.56 -21.52 -7.26
CA VAL A 289 -23.36 -22.65 -8.16
C VAL A 289 -23.72 -22.20 -9.57
N LEU A 290 -22.83 -22.43 -10.52
CA LEU A 290 -23.07 -22.15 -11.94
C LEU A 290 -23.12 -23.45 -12.72
N PHE A 291 -24.25 -23.71 -13.37
CA PHE A 291 -24.39 -24.83 -14.29
C PHE A 291 -23.70 -24.54 -15.63
N PRO A 292 -23.30 -25.56 -16.41
CA PRO A 292 -22.77 -25.38 -17.76
C PRO A 292 -23.62 -24.43 -18.60
N GLY A 293 -22.98 -23.40 -19.19
CA GLY A 293 -23.63 -22.36 -20.00
C GLY A 293 -24.22 -21.17 -19.23
N GLU A 294 -24.33 -21.24 -17.90
CA GLU A 294 -24.84 -20.11 -17.11
C GLU A 294 -23.84 -18.95 -17.03
N LYS A 295 -24.40 -17.75 -16.87
CA LYS A 295 -23.68 -16.48 -16.75
C LYS A 295 -24.22 -15.73 -15.53
N ARG A 296 -23.33 -15.05 -14.79
CA ARG A 296 -23.73 -14.27 -13.62
C ARG A 296 -22.93 -12.96 -13.53
N PRO A 297 -23.60 -11.80 -13.51
CA PRO A 297 -22.93 -10.52 -13.30
C PRO A 297 -22.54 -10.36 -11.82
N LEU A 298 -21.36 -9.80 -11.61
CA LEU A 298 -20.85 -9.39 -10.31
C LEU A 298 -20.38 -7.95 -10.35
N TYR A 299 -20.37 -7.32 -9.18
CA TYR A 299 -19.87 -5.97 -8.97
C TYR A 299 -19.06 -5.94 -7.68
N PHE A 300 -17.97 -5.18 -7.66
CA PHE A 300 -17.11 -5.01 -6.49
C PHE A 300 -17.22 -3.59 -5.94
N SER A 301 -17.25 -3.46 -4.61
CA SER A 301 -17.23 -2.14 -3.97
C SER A 301 -15.86 -1.46 -4.08
N ALA A 302 -15.84 -0.14 -3.87
CA ALA A 302 -14.60 0.59 -3.72
C ALA A 302 -13.78 0.18 -2.49
N PRO A 303 -12.44 0.25 -2.55
CA PRO A 303 -11.60 0.10 -1.38
C PRO A 303 -11.97 1.14 -0.33
N LYS A 304 -12.05 0.71 0.94
CA LYS A 304 -12.39 1.60 2.07
C LYS A 304 -11.33 2.69 2.17
N ARG A 305 -11.73 3.94 2.45
CA ARG A 305 -10.79 5.08 2.51
C ARG A 305 -9.60 4.84 3.46
N GLY A 306 -9.83 4.17 4.59
CA GLY A 306 -8.77 3.86 5.55
C GLY A 306 -7.80 2.75 5.11
N SER A 307 -8.14 1.94 4.10
CA SER A 307 -7.27 0.90 3.56
C SER A 307 -6.40 1.36 2.40
N ILE A 308 -6.66 2.55 1.85
CA ILE A 308 -5.80 3.17 0.83
C ILE A 308 -4.60 3.81 1.56
N PRO A 309 -3.35 3.55 1.16
CA PRO A 309 -2.19 4.16 1.78
C PRO A 309 -2.27 5.69 1.75
N LYS A 310 -1.96 6.35 2.88
CA LYS A 310 -2.01 7.82 2.99
C LYS A 310 -1.08 8.56 2.02
N HIS A 311 -0.06 7.86 1.52
CA HIS A 311 0.93 8.40 0.57
C HIS A 311 0.58 8.10 -0.89
N ALA A 312 -0.54 7.41 -1.16
CA ALA A 312 -1.08 7.23 -2.49
C ALA A 312 -1.65 8.56 -2.99
N VAL A 313 -1.37 8.90 -4.24
CA VAL A 313 -1.80 10.16 -4.87
C VAL A 313 -2.66 9.88 -6.09
N ALA A 314 -3.36 10.91 -6.57
CA ALA A 314 -4.11 10.82 -7.82
C ALA A 314 -3.20 10.36 -8.97
N GLY A 315 -3.65 9.39 -9.76
CA GLY A 315 -2.88 8.77 -10.83
C GLY A 315 -2.08 7.53 -10.39
N ASP A 316 -1.92 7.27 -9.10
CA ASP A 316 -1.49 5.94 -8.65
C ASP A 316 -2.61 4.92 -8.90
N SER A 317 -2.24 3.64 -8.98
CA SER A 317 -3.18 2.53 -9.11
C SER A 317 -2.98 1.51 -8.00
N LEU A 318 -4.03 1.12 -7.29
CA LEU A 318 -3.99 -0.11 -6.50
C LEU A 318 -4.17 -1.29 -7.45
N VAL A 319 -3.32 -2.31 -7.34
CA VAL A 319 -3.36 -3.48 -8.22
C VAL A 319 -3.37 -4.78 -7.42
N GLY A 320 -4.00 -5.80 -8.00
CA GLY A 320 -4.05 -7.14 -7.43
C GLY A 320 -4.76 -8.09 -8.37
N SER A 321 -5.61 -8.96 -7.82
CA SER A 321 -6.29 -9.97 -8.62
C SER A 321 -7.68 -10.32 -8.14
N VAL A 322 -8.50 -10.80 -9.08
CA VAL A 322 -9.75 -11.51 -8.81
C VAL A 322 -9.55 -13.01 -9.02
N THR A 323 -10.01 -13.84 -8.09
CA THR A 323 -10.15 -15.29 -8.25
C THR A 323 -11.62 -15.65 -8.20
N ILE A 324 -12.08 -16.60 -9.01
CA ILE A 324 -13.50 -17.02 -9.03
C ILE A 324 -13.71 -18.45 -8.57
N ASP A 325 -12.69 -19.30 -8.68
CA ASP A 325 -12.79 -20.69 -8.23
C ASP A 325 -12.61 -20.77 -6.73
N LYS A 326 -13.40 -21.63 -6.09
CA LYS A 326 -13.12 -22.05 -4.72
C LYS A 326 -11.84 -22.88 -4.73
N THR A 327 -10.79 -22.37 -4.09
CA THR A 327 -9.66 -23.24 -3.69
C THR A 327 -10.22 -24.36 -2.81
N PRO A 328 -10.04 -25.64 -3.16
CA PRO A 328 -10.48 -26.73 -2.31
C PRO A 328 -9.84 -26.56 -0.94
N ASN A 329 -10.66 -26.49 0.10
CA ASN A 329 -10.18 -26.56 1.47
C ASN A 329 -9.37 -27.86 1.58
N ARG A 330 -8.10 -27.76 1.98
CA ARG A 330 -7.24 -28.91 2.33
C ARG A 330 -7.71 -29.63 3.60
N GLY A 331 -8.95 -29.40 4.04
CA GLY A 331 -9.56 -29.92 5.26
C GLY A 331 -10.85 -30.63 4.89
N GLY A 332 -10.79 -31.95 4.83
CA GLY A 332 -11.91 -32.86 4.54
C GLY A 332 -11.45 -34.31 4.38
N LEU A 333 -10.22 -34.51 3.93
CA LEU A 333 -9.41 -35.67 4.31
C LEU A 333 -8.15 -35.12 4.96
N GLU A 334 -7.72 -35.69 6.09
CA GLU A 334 -6.44 -35.37 6.71
C GLU A 334 -5.31 -35.68 5.73
N PHE A 335 -4.94 -34.71 4.90
CA PHE A 335 -3.73 -34.75 4.11
C PHE A 335 -2.57 -34.38 5.03
N SER A 336 -2.13 -35.36 5.81
CA SER A 336 -0.88 -35.26 6.56
C SER A 336 0.27 -35.15 5.55
N GLY A 337 0.80 -33.94 5.42
CA GLY A 337 1.86 -33.66 4.46
C GLY A 337 2.15 -32.18 4.40
N LYS A 338 3.23 -31.77 5.07
CA LYS A 338 3.86 -30.45 4.87
C LYS A 338 3.92 -30.17 3.36
N ASN A 339 3.56 -28.93 2.98
CA ASN A 339 3.56 -28.42 1.59
C ASN A 339 4.48 -29.22 0.65
N PRO A 340 3.95 -29.91 -0.38
CA PRO A 340 4.81 -30.49 -1.40
C PRO A 340 5.68 -29.38 -2.00
N ARG A 341 6.98 -29.63 -2.08
CA ARG A 341 7.95 -28.72 -2.69
C ARG A 341 7.66 -28.64 -4.18
N VAL A 342 6.76 -27.76 -4.59
CA VAL A 342 6.76 -27.21 -5.95
C VAL A 342 8.13 -26.54 -6.12
N LYS A 343 8.98 -26.99 -7.05
CA LYS A 343 10.14 -26.18 -7.45
C LYS A 343 9.57 -24.96 -8.17
N ARG A 344 9.50 -23.84 -7.45
CA ARG A 344 8.80 -22.62 -7.87
C ARG A 344 9.73 -21.79 -8.75
N GLY A 345 9.26 -21.40 -9.93
CA GLY A 345 9.62 -20.08 -10.46
C GLY A 345 9.07 -18.98 -9.55
N PRO A 346 9.48 -17.71 -9.70
CA PRO A 346 9.12 -16.65 -8.75
C PRO A 346 7.60 -16.45 -8.65
N GLY A 347 7.01 -16.89 -7.52
CA GLY A 347 5.89 -16.25 -6.82
C GLY A 347 4.53 -16.14 -7.51
N THR A 348 3.78 -17.23 -7.67
CA THR A 348 2.29 -17.27 -7.56
C THR A 348 1.80 -18.72 -7.47
N ASP A 349 0.74 -18.98 -6.70
CA ASP A 349 0.06 -20.29 -6.71
C ASP A 349 -0.78 -20.41 -7.99
N ARG A 350 -0.22 -21.05 -9.03
CA ARG A 350 -0.85 -21.26 -10.35
C ARG A 350 -1.97 -22.31 -10.36
N SER A 351 -2.41 -22.81 -9.20
CA SER A 351 -3.53 -23.76 -9.14
C SER A 351 -4.90 -23.12 -9.40
N VAL A 352 -5.01 -21.79 -9.21
CA VAL A 352 -6.24 -21.03 -9.45
C VAL A 352 -5.96 -19.84 -10.36
N LYS A 353 -6.87 -19.62 -11.33
CA LYS A 353 -6.75 -18.56 -12.33
C LYS A 353 -6.98 -17.22 -11.64
N ARG A 354 -6.09 -16.27 -11.91
CA ARG A 354 -6.15 -14.90 -11.37
C ARG A 354 -6.37 -13.93 -12.52
N TYR A 355 -7.42 -13.15 -12.40
CA TYR A 355 -7.73 -12.07 -13.33
C TYR A 355 -7.17 -10.76 -12.79
N SER A 356 -6.67 -9.90 -13.66
CA SER A 356 -6.03 -8.65 -13.23
C SER A 356 -7.05 -7.71 -12.62
N LEU A 357 -6.71 -7.10 -11.48
CA LEU A 357 -7.52 -6.08 -10.84
C LEU A 357 -6.70 -4.79 -10.75
N ARG A 358 -7.23 -3.69 -11.27
CA ARG A 358 -6.66 -2.34 -11.14
C ARG A 358 -7.74 -1.38 -10.66
N TRP A 359 -7.40 -0.60 -9.66
CA TRP A 359 -8.24 0.47 -9.12
C TRP A 359 -7.46 1.77 -9.09
N GLU A 360 -7.84 2.73 -9.90
CA GLU A 360 -7.18 4.04 -9.94
C GLU A 360 -7.54 4.87 -8.72
N VAL A 361 -6.51 5.44 -8.10
CA VAL A 361 -6.67 6.33 -6.96
C VAL A 361 -7.21 7.65 -7.49
N GLY A 362 -8.45 7.95 -7.12
CA GLY A 362 -9.11 9.21 -7.45
C GLY A 362 -8.45 10.42 -6.75
N PRO A 363 -8.78 11.64 -7.20
CA PRO A 363 -8.37 12.84 -6.49
C PRO A 363 -8.86 12.76 -5.04
N ALA A 364 -7.97 13.08 -4.10
CA ALA A 364 -8.40 13.29 -2.74
C ALA A 364 -9.47 14.39 -2.76
N LEU A 365 -10.57 14.20 -2.01
CA LEU A 365 -11.44 15.32 -1.72
C LEU A 365 -10.56 16.39 -1.10
N VAL A 366 -10.40 17.51 -1.81
CA VAL A 366 -9.78 18.70 -1.28
C VAL A 366 -10.70 19.12 -0.14
N ARG A 367 -10.35 18.70 1.08
CA ARG A 367 -10.76 19.46 2.25
C ARG A 367 -9.93 20.71 2.13
N ASP A 368 -10.53 21.81 1.70
CA ASP A 368 -9.82 23.07 1.62
C ASP A 368 -9.14 23.33 2.96
N GLY A 369 -7.82 23.24 2.88
CA GLY A 369 -6.92 22.92 3.96
C GLY A 369 -5.52 23.22 3.46
N GLY A 370 -5.32 24.48 3.07
CA GLY A 370 -4.01 25.08 2.85
C GLY A 370 -3.23 24.56 1.64
N ALA A 371 -3.68 24.86 0.43
CA ALA A 371 -2.77 25.00 -0.72
C ALA A 371 -3.23 26.17 -1.60
N SER A 372 -2.35 27.13 -1.78
CA SER A 372 -2.52 28.35 -2.56
C SER A 372 -2.89 28.07 -4.02
N THR A 373 -4.11 28.42 -4.41
CA THR A 373 -4.49 28.66 -5.82
C THR A 373 -4.53 30.18 -6.05
N PRO A 374 -4.13 30.68 -7.24
CA PRO A 374 -3.94 32.11 -7.48
C PRO A 374 -5.25 32.87 -7.35
N ALA A 375 -5.17 34.04 -6.73
CA ALA A 375 -6.28 34.91 -6.41
C ALA A 375 -7.27 35.12 -7.57
N GLN A 376 -8.53 34.80 -7.29
CA GLN A 376 -9.62 35.75 -7.55
C GLN A 376 -10.28 36.07 -6.22
N ARG A 377 -9.66 37.01 -5.49
CA ARG A 377 -10.29 37.64 -4.34
C ARG A 377 -11.41 38.54 -4.86
N LYS A 378 -12.65 38.22 -4.52
CA LYS A 378 -13.64 39.28 -4.29
C LYS A 378 -13.20 40.01 -3.03
N ASP A 379 -12.86 41.28 -3.19
CA ASP A 379 -12.45 42.17 -2.11
C ASP A 379 -13.54 42.28 -1.02
N LYS A 380 -13.36 41.55 0.08
CA LYS A 380 -13.72 42.05 1.40
C LYS A 380 -12.43 42.38 2.11
N LYS A 381 -12.06 43.67 2.13
CA LYS A 381 -10.96 44.20 2.95
C LYS A 381 -11.21 43.81 4.42
N PRO A 382 -10.36 43.00 5.08
CA PRO A 382 -10.38 42.96 6.53
C PRO A 382 -9.91 44.34 7.06
N ALA A 383 -10.55 44.82 8.12
CA ALA A 383 -10.24 46.10 8.75
C ALA A 383 -8.73 46.22 9.04
N GLY A 384 -8.14 47.39 8.72
CA GLY A 384 -6.68 47.62 8.73
C GLY A 384 -5.97 47.29 10.04
N ASP A 385 -6.70 47.25 11.16
CA ASP A 385 -6.16 46.97 12.49
C ASP A 385 -5.73 45.51 12.69
N HIS A 386 -6.42 44.54 12.07
CA HIS A 386 -6.13 43.11 12.29
C HIS A 386 -4.80 42.66 11.64
N VAL A 387 -4.42 43.33 10.55
CA VAL A 387 -3.12 43.13 9.88
C VAL A 387 -1.99 43.73 10.70
N LYS A 388 -2.24 44.91 11.30
CA LYS A 388 -1.28 45.62 12.16
C LYS A 388 -0.91 44.81 13.40
N TYR A 389 -1.90 44.28 14.13
CA TYR A 389 -1.63 43.49 15.35
C TYR A 389 -0.93 42.17 15.05
N LYS A 390 -1.22 41.54 13.91
CA LYS A 390 -0.55 40.31 13.48
C LYS A 390 0.94 40.57 13.17
N ALA A 391 1.26 41.66 12.47
CA ALA A 391 2.64 42.03 12.19
C ALA A 391 3.44 42.29 13.48
N GLN A 392 2.85 43.00 14.44
CA GLN A 392 3.44 43.22 15.78
C GLN A 392 3.66 41.90 16.53
N LEU A 393 2.71 40.97 16.46
CA LEU A 393 2.84 39.66 17.09
C LEU A 393 3.98 38.83 16.47
N ASP A 394 4.11 38.85 15.15
CA ASP A 394 5.17 38.11 14.44
C ASP A 394 6.55 38.71 14.73
N GLU A 395 6.66 40.03 14.88
CA GLU A 395 7.86 40.71 15.35
C GLU A 395 8.23 40.29 16.79
N LEU A 396 7.26 40.29 17.72
CA LEU A 396 7.49 39.82 19.10
C LEU A 396 7.92 38.35 19.15
N ARG A 397 7.41 37.48 18.26
CA ARG A 397 7.86 36.09 18.16
C ARG A 397 9.31 35.97 17.69
N THR A 398 9.74 36.82 16.77
CA THR A 398 11.13 36.85 16.31
C THR A 398 12.05 37.29 17.44
N LEU A 399 11.71 38.38 18.13
CA LEU A 399 12.48 38.87 19.29
C LEU A 399 12.55 37.84 20.44
N LEU A 400 11.47 37.08 20.66
CA LEU A 400 11.46 36.00 21.64
C LEU A 400 12.40 34.85 21.25
N LYS A 401 12.42 34.46 19.97
CA LYS A 401 13.34 33.42 19.45
C LYS A 401 14.79 33.85 19.52
N ASP A 402 15.06 35.10 19.19
CA ASP A 402 16.40 35.69 19.19
C ASP A 402 16.87 36.08 20.60
N ARG A 403 16.03 35.82 21.62
CA ARG A 403 16.27 36.08 23.05
C ARG A 403 16.56 37.54 23.37
N GLN A 404 16.06 38.47 22.55
CA GLN A 404 16.18 39.91 22.75
C GLN A 404 15.11 40.41 23.73
N PHE A 405 15.19 40.00 25.00
CA PHE A 405 14.14 40.23 25.99
C PHE A 405 13.88 41.72 26.32
N GLY A 406 14.91 42.56 26.27
CA GLY A 406 14.75 44.01 26.53
C GLY A 406 13.92 44.70 25.45
N GLU A 407 14.24 44.46 24.17
CA GLU A 407 13.46 44.99 23.03
C GLU A 407 12.06 44.37 22.96
N PHE A 408 11.93 43.10 23.34
CA PHE A 408 10.63 42.43 23.47
C PHE A 408 9.73 43.16 24.47
N ASP A 409 10.22 43.47 25.67
CA ASP A 409 9.40 44.11 26.71
C ASP A 409 8.93 45.51 26.33
N GLU A 410 9.79 46.28 25.65
CA GLU A 410 9.45 47.61 25.16
C GLU A 410 8.35 47.55 24.11
N LYS A 411 8.52 46.72 23.07
CA LYS A 411 7.52 46.56 22.01
C LYS A 411 6.24 45.90 22.51
N TYR A 412 6.33 44.99 23.48
CA TYR A 412 5.18 44.37 24.10
C TYR A 412 4.31 45.38 24.86
N ARG A 413 4.92 46.30 25.62
CA ARG A 413 4.18 47.39 26.31
C ARG A 413 3.41 48.26 25.32
N VAL A 414 4.01 48.59 24.18
CA VAL A 414 3.36 49.36 23.12
C VAL A 414 2.20 48.56 22.49
N ALA A 415 2.39 47.27 22.22
CA ALA A 415 1.38 46.40 21.60
C ALA A 415 0.16 46.18 22.52
N VAL A 416 0.39 45.90 23.81
CA VAL A 416 -0.69 45.74 24.80
C VAL A 416 -1.39 47.06 25.11
N GLY A 417 -0.67 48.18 25.12
CA GLY A 417 -1.27 49.51 25.27
C GLY A 417 -2.23 49.86 24.14
N GLN A 418 -2.03 49.32 22.93
CA GLN A 418 -2.94 49.50 21.79
C GLN A 418 -4.17 48.57 21.87
N LYS A 419 -3.99 47.32 22.32
CA LYS A 419 -5.10 46.37 22.48
C LYS A 419 -4.87 45.41 23.66
N PRO A 420 -5.35 45.77 24.87
CA PRO A 420 -5.13 44.97 26.08
C PRO A 420 -5.79 43.59 26.06
N ASP A 421 -6.95 43.47 25.38
CA ASP A 421 -7.75 42.25 25.36
C ASP A 421 -7.36 41.26 24.24
N TYR A 422 -6.26 41.49 23.53
CA TYR A 422 -5.84 40.60 22.45
C TYR A 422 -5.11 39.37 23.01
N VAL A 423 -5.84 38.24 23.09
CA VAL A 423 -5.37 36.95 23.64
C VAL A 423 -3.99 36.50 23.13
N PRO A 424 -3.63 36.68 21.84
CA PRO A 424 -2.29 36.33 21.37
C PRO A 424 -1.16 37.16 22.01
N PHE A 425 -1.38 38.43 22.35
CA PHE A 425 -0.39 39.23 23.09
C PHE A 425 -0.24 38.70 24.53
N LEU A 426 -1.34 38.42 25.22
CA LEU A 426 -1.29 37.84 26.57
C LEU A 426 -0.57 36.47 26.56
N SER A 427 -0.80 35.66 25.52
CA SER A 427 -0.16 34.36 25.37
C SER A 427 1.35 34.45 25.13
N ILE A 428 1.82 35.39 24.30
CA ILE A 428 3.27 35.55 24.04
C ILE A 428 4.03 36.12 25.24
N ARG A 429 3.37 36.92 26.10
CA ARG A 429 3.95 37.37 27.38
C ARG A 429 4.21 36.20 28.30
N LEU A 430 3.26 35.28 28.40
CA LEU A 430 3.41 34.07 29.20
C LEU A 430 4.58 33.20 28.68
N GLU A 431 4.75 33.11 27.37
CA GLU A 431 5.91 32.41 26.76
C GLU A 431 7.24 33.09 27.08
N ARG A 432 7.31 34.43 27.03
CA ARG A 432 8.51 35.18 27.41
C ARG A 432 8.90 34.98 28.87
N LEU A 433 7.93 35.02 29.79
CA LEU A 433 8.19 34.82 31.22
C LEU A 433 8.67 33.39 31.51
N GLU A 434 8.16 32.40 30.78
CA GLU A 434 8.63 31.00 30.88
C GLU A 434 10.06 30.84 30.36
N GLU A 435 10.42 31.49 29.25
CA GLU A 435 11.77 31.42 28.70
C GLU A 435 12.79 32.06 29.66
N ALA A 436 12.45 33.19 30.28
CA ALA A 436 13.27 33.81 31.31
C ALA A 436 13.38 32.95 32.58
N ALA A 437 12.32 32.22 32.95
CA ALA A 437 12.28 31.33 34.10
C ALA A 437 13.08 30.03 33.94
N LYS A 438 13.60 29.72 32.75
CA LYS A 438 14.52 28.58 32.54
C LYS A 438 15.92 28.87 33.07
N ASP A 439 16.38 30.11 32.96
CA ASP A 439 17.72 30.52 33.37
C ASP A 439 17.76 31.15 34.77
N ASN A 440 16.60 31.50 35.33
CA ASN A 440 16.49 32.04 36.68
C ASN A 440 16.07 30.94 37.68
N PRO A 441 16.91 30.60 38.68
CA PRO A 441 16.58 29.62 39.70
C PRO A 441 15.46 30.05 40.67
N ASN A 442 15.10 31.34 40.71
CA ASN A 442 13.98 31.86 41.48
C ASN A 442 13.12 32.81 40.62
N PRO A 443 12.32 32.27 39.68
CA PRO A 443 11.47 33.10 38.82
C PRO A 443 10.35 33.77 39.63
N ASP A 444 9.88 34.92 39.16
CA ASP A 444 8.72 35.59 39.73
C ASP A 444 7.45 34.76 39.43
N VAL A 445 7.07 33.95 40.42
CA VAL A 445 5.93 33.02 40.32
C VAL A 445 4.61 33.78 40.20
N ASP A 446 4.48 34.90 40.91
CA ASP A 446 3.25 35.68 40.92
C ASP A 446 3.03 36.37 39.57
N GLU A 447 4.10 36.86 38.93
CA GLU A 447 4.01 37.43 37.57
C GLU A 447 3.57 36.38 36.53
N ILE A 448 4.07 35.14 36.62
CA ILE A 448 3.70 34.05 35.70
C ILE A 448 2.24 33.61 35.92
N LEU A 449 1.80 33.51 37.17
CA LEU A 449 0.42 33.15 37.51
C LEU A 449 -0.56 34.23 37.02
N ASN A 450 -0.25 35.51 37.25
CA ASN A 450 -1.06 36.63 36.77
C ASN A 450 -1.14 36.66 35.23
N ALA A 451 -0.03 36.38 34.53
CA ALA A 451 -0.02 36.30 33.08
C ALA A 451 -0.84 35.12 32.53
N ALA A 452 -0.82 33.98 33.23
CA ALA A 452 -1.64 32.82 32.86
C ALA A 452 -3.14 33.08 33.12
N ASP A 453 -3.47 33.73 34.22
CA ASP A 453 -4.85 34.07 34.58
C ASP A 453 -5.44 35.11 33.64
N ALA A 454 -4.66 36.09 33.19
CA ALA A 454 -5.07 37.02 32.13
C ALA A 454 -5.45 36.31 30.82
N VAL A 455 -4.79 35.21 30.46
CA VAL A 455 -5.15 34.41 29.26
C VAL A 455 -6.42 33.59 29.51
N VAL A 456 -6.55 32.97 30.70
CA VAL A 456 -7.69 32.13 31.05
C VAL A 456 -8.98 32.95 31.17
N GLU A 457 -8.91 34.13 31.79
CA GLU A 457 -10.07 35.02 31.98
C GLU A 457 -10.66 35.52 30.65
N LYS A 458 -9.83 35.69 29.63
CA LYS A 458 -10.24 36.21 28.32
C LYS A 458 -10.73 35.13 27.35
N ILE A 459 -10.59 33.85 27.67
CA ILE A 459 -11.03 32.75 26.80
C ILE A 459 -12.22 32.03 27.45
N SER A 460 -13.41 32.23 26.87
CA SER A 460 -14.63 31.51 27.27
C SER A 460 -14.58 30.05 26.81
N THR A 461 -14.73 29.12 27.75
CA THR A 461 -14.84 27.68 27.46
C THR A 461 -16.17 27.32 26.81
N GLU A 462 -17.23 28.08 27.09
CA GLU A 462 -18.57 27.88 26.55
C GLU A 462 -18.62 28.24 25.06
N ASP A 463 -17.94 29.33 24.67
CA ASP A 463 -17.83 29.76 23.28
C ASP A 463 -17.00 28.78 22.43
N ILE A 464 -15.94 28.22 23.00
CA ILE A 464 -15.16 27.17 22.35
C ILE A 464 -16.00 25.91 22.15
N ALA A 465 -16.78 25.51 23.16
CA ALA A 465 -17.60 24.30 23.09
C ALA A 465 -18.75 24.45 22.09
N SER A 466 -19.45 25.60 22.10
CA SER A 466 -20.56 25.87 21.19
C SER A 466 -20.11 25.92 19.73
N THR A 467 -18.90 26.41 19.46
CA THR A 467 -18.35 26.50 18.09
C THR A 467 -17.76 25.19 17.58
N LEU A 468 -17.15 24.36 18.45
CA LEU A 468 -16.46 23.13 18.02
C LEU A 468 -17.33 21.86 17.99
N TYR A 469 -18.46 21.84 18.72
CA TYR A 469 -19.32 20.67 18.88
C TYR A 469 -20.26 20.34 17.70
N PRO A 470 -20.93 21.31 17.04
CA PRO A 470 -21.82 20.98 15.92
C PRO A 470 -21.05 20.51 14.67
N VAL A 471 -21.75 19.74 13.82
CA VAL A 471 -21.29 19.40 12.46
C VAL A 471 -21.45 20.66 11.62
N VAL A 472 -20.31 21.21 11.19
CA VAL A 472 -20.23 22.47 10.44
C VAL A 472 -20.50 22.21 8.96
N ASP A 473 -21.19 23.16 8.33
CA ASP A 473 -21.30 23.22 6.88
C ASP A 473 -19.95 23.69 6.30
N SER A 474 -19.28 22.83 5.53
CA SER A 474 -17.99 23.14 4.93
C SER A 474 -18.05 24.23 3.86
N GLU A 475 -19.26 24.66 3.47
CA GLU A 475 -19.48 25.70 2.45
C GLU A 475 -19.63 27.12 3.04
N ASP A 476 -19.76 27.29 4.36
CA ASP A 476 -19.85 28.60 5.01
C ASP A 476 -18.47 29.10 5.51
N GLU A 477 -17.87 30.06 4.78
CA GLU A 477 -16.59 30.68 5.12
C GLU A 477 -16.56 31.29 6.55
N SER A 478 -17.70 31.77 7.05
CA SER A 478 -17.79 32.41 8.37
C SER A 478 -17.69 31.37 9.49
N GLU A 479 -18.35 30.22 9.36
CA GLU A 479 -18.28 29.12 10.33
C GLU A 479 -16.89 28.47 10.33
N VAL A 480 -16.26 28.31 9.17
CA VAL A 480 -14.89 27.78 9.06
C VAL A 480 -13.90 28.71 9.77
N SER A 481 -13.98 30.02 9.55
CA SER A 481 -13.09 31.00 10.20
C SER A 481 -13.28 31.07 11.71
N ALA A 482 -14.53 31.01 12.19
CA ALA A 482 -14.86 30.95 13.61
C ALA A 482 -14.32 29.68 14.28
N ARG A 483 -14.37 28.54 13.57
CA ARG A 483 -13.81 27.27 14.06
C ARG A 483 -12.29 27.31 14.17
N GLU A 484 -11.59 27.87 13.18
CA GLU A 484 -10.13 28.06 13.25
C GLU A 484 -9.72 28.95 14.43
N GLU A 485 -10.47 30.02 14.70
CA GLU A 485 -10.25 30.90 15.83
C GLU A 485 -10.53 30.19 17.17
N ALA A 486 -11.63 29.44 17.26
CA ALA A 486 -11.95 28.61 18.41
C ALA A 486 -10.88 27.53 18.68
N GLU A 487 -10.30 26.92 17.64
CA GLU A 487 -9.18 25.98 17.79
C GLU A 487 -7.90 26.66 18.28
N LYS A 488 -7.59 27.86 17.78
CA LYS A 488 -6.45 28.66 18.26
C LYS A 488 -6.63 29.03 19.73
N ASN A 489 -7.82 29.50 20.11
CA ASN A 489 -8.17 29.84 21.48
C ASN A 489 -8.11 28.61 22.39
N ARG A 490 -8.60 27.44 21.96
CA ARG A 490 -8.47 26.18 22.70
C ARG A 490 -7.01 25.80 22.95
N ARG A 491 -6.12 25.98 21.97
CA ARG A 491 -4.68 25.72 22.13
C ARG A 491 -4.04 26.69 23.12
N MET A 492 -4.32 27.99 23.00
CA MET A 492 -3.80 29.02 23.92
C MET A 492 -4.27 28.77 25.36
N LEU A 493 -5.55 28.47 25.55
CA LEU A 493 -6.11 28.10 26.86
C LEU A 493 -5.45 26.85 27.44
N SER A 494 -5.32 25.79 26.63
CA SER A 494 -4.68 24.54 27.07
C SER A 494 -3.24 24.77 27.51
N GLN A 495 -2.50 25.61 26.78
CA GLN A 495 -1.13 25.95 27.14
C GLN A 495 -1.06 26.82 28.40
N ALA A 496 -1.94 27.81 28.56
CA ALA A 496 -1.99 28.64 29.76
C ALA A 496 -2.28 27.81 31.02
N LEU A 497 -3.27 26.91 30.97
CA LEU A 497 -3.59 25.98 32.06
C LEU A 497 -2.45 25.02 32.36
N LEU A 498 -1.82 24.44 31.33
CA LEU A 498 -0.66 23.55 31.51
C LEU A 498 0.50 24.29 32.20
N ARG A 499 0.75 25.54 31.83
CA ARG A 499 1.80 26.37 32.40
C ARG A 499 1.48 26.75 33.85
N LYS A 500 0.24 27.13 34.16
CA LYS A 500 -0.25 27.37 35.53
C LYS A 500 -0.02 26.14 36.41
N LEU A 501 -0.38 24.94 35.93
CA LEU A 501 -0.16 23.68 36.65
C LEU A 501 1.32 23.38 36.92
N ARG A 502 2.22 23.66 35.96
CA ARG A 502 3.67 23.45 36.15
C ARG A 502 4.24 24.33 37.26
N ILE A 503 3.83 25.60 37.32
CA ILE A 503 4.31 26.54 38.34
C ILE A 503 3.77 26.17 39.72
N VAL A 504 2.47 25.86 39.84
CA VAL A 504 1.86 25.39 41.09
C VAL A 504 2.51 24.09 41.59
N LYS A 505 2.87 23.18 40.67
CA LYS A 505 3.61 21.98 41.03
C LYS A 505 5.01 22.29 41.58
N ARG A 506 5.75 23.20 40.94
CA ARG A 506 7.09 23.61 41.40
C ARG A 506 7.05 24.25 42.80
N THR A 507 6.06 25.10 43.08
CA THR A 507 5.91 25.71 44.41
C THR A 507 5.50 24.68 45.47
N LEU A 508 4.64 23.72 45.13
CA LEU A 508 4.27 22.61 46.02
C LEU A 508 5.47 21.71 46.34
N ASP A 509 6.29 21.39 45.35
CA ASP A 509 7.50 20.58 45.52
C ASP A 509 8.55 21.32 46.39
N ALA A 510 8.70 22.64 46.23
CA ALA A 510 9.54 23.47 47.08
C ALA A 510 9.05 23.53 48.54
N MET A 511 7.73 23.64 48.76
CA MET A 511 7.13 23.59 50.10
C MET A 511 7.34 22.24 50.78
N LYS A 512 7.20 21.12 50.04
CA LYS A 512 7.49 19.77 50.56
C LYS A 512 8.97 19.60 50.91
N GLY A 513 9.89 20.12 50.10
CA GLY A 513 11.33 20.14 50.39
C GLY A 513 11.68 20.89 51.67
N ASN A 514 11.08 22.07 51.89
CA ASN A 514 11.26 22.84 53.13
C ASN A 514 10.63 22.16 54.36
N THR A 515 9.56 21.38 54.19
CA THR A 515 8.91 20.64 55.29
C THR A 515 9.78 19.45 55.76
N ILE A 516 10.51 18.81 54.85
CA ILE A 516 11.46 17.72 55.15
C ILE A 516 12.70 18.26 55.88
N LEU A 517 13.24 19.41 55.44
CA LEU A 517 14.34 20.11 56.11
C LEU A 517 13.95 20.66 57.49
N GLY A 518 12.71 21.14 57.65
CA GLY A 518 12.16 21.60 58.93
C GLY A 518 11.95 20.47 59.96
N ARG A 519 11.62 19.25 59.50
CA ARG A 519 11.58 18.06 60.38
C ARG A 519 12.97 17.56 60.75
N SER A 520 13.95 17.66 59.85
CA SER A 520 15.33 17.25 60.14
C SER A 520 16.03 18.17 61.17
N ARG A 521 15.70 19.47 61.21
CA ARG A 521 16.24 20.40 62.21
C ARG A 521 15.62 20.27 63.62
N ARG A 522 14.45 19.63 63.78
CA ARG A 522 13.87 19.33 65.10
C ARG A 522 14.37 18.02 65.74
N LEU A 523 15.15 17.23 65.01
CA LEU A 523 15.79 15.99 65.50
C LEU A 523 17.27 16.20 65.87
N CYS A 524 17.79 17.42 65.72
CA CYS A 524 19.14 17.80 66.11
C CYS A 524 19.12 19.16 66.82
N LEU A 525 18.42 19.23 67.96
CA LEU A 525 18.61 20.21 69.03
C LEU A 525 18.23 19.56 70.36
#